data_AF-Q6MJQ0-F1
#
_entry.id   AF-Q6MJQ0-F1
#
_cell.length_a   1.000
_cell.length_b   1.000
_cell.length_c   1.000
_cell.angle_alpha   90.00
_cell.angle_beta   90.00
_cell.angle_gamma   90.00
#
_symmetry.space_group_name_H-M   'P 1'
#
loop_
_entity.id
_entity.type
_entity.pdbx_description
1 polymer ?
#
loop_
_entity_poly.entity_id
_entity_poly.type
_entity_poly.pdbx_seq_one_letter_code
_entity_poly.pdbx_strand_id
1 'polypeptide(L)'
;MRSSYTTLMQSKYFNPAFNSAIFDGPVRIYFAQFHEALALKIYFLIQQKLSAEMAKAKEVSKAAGANILVMVYPTEDSFLLSFEDAAKHISPLEVEKWHDDVVIGLRGPIADENLDLLVESLRLTMENWRPAAMLKASAPAEV
;
A
#
# COMPACT_ATOMS: atom_id res chain seq x y z
N MET A 1 10.77 -6.56 -12.85
CA MET A 1 10.02 -5.76 -13.85
C MET A 1 9.47 -4.55 -13.12
N ARG A 2 9.63 -3.32 -13.64
CA ARG A 2 9.08 -2.11 -12.99
C ARG A 2 7.57 -2.28 -12.91
N SER A 3 7.01 -2.40 -11.71
CA SER A 3 5.56 -2.35 -11.52
C SER A 3 5.08 -0.96 -11.95
N SER A 4 4.50 -0.91 -13.14
CA SER A 4 4.04 0.33 -13.77
C SER A 4 2.61 0.60 -13.33
N TYR A 5 2.24 1.87 -13.22
CA TYR A 5 0.83 2.29 -13.04
C TYR A 5 -0.11 1.59 -14.04
N THR A 6 0.36 1.30 -15.25
CA THR A 6 -0.37 0.51 -16.27
C THR A 6 -0.73 -0.89 -15.79
N THR A 7 0.17 -1.58 -15.10
CA THR A 7 -0.08 -2.91 -14.52
C THR A 7 -1.12 -2.81 -13.40
N LEU A 8 -1.06 -1.74 -12.61
CA LEU A 8 -2.06 -1.48 -11.57
C LEU A 8 -3.45 -1.31 -12.18
N MET A 9 -3.59 -0.49 -13.22
CA MET A 9 -4.87 -0.25 -13.90
C MET A 9 -5.51 -1.51 -14.49
N GLN A 10 -4.72 -2.55 -14.76
CA GLN A 10 -5.20 -3.85 -15.26
C GLN A 10 -5.46 -4.86 -14.13
N SER A 11 -5.17 -4.50 -12.87
CA SER A 11 -5.29 -5.39 -11.71
C SER A 11 -6.67 -5.30 -11.05
N LYS A 12 -7.01 -6.33 -10.26
CA LYS A 12 -8.24 -6.36 -9.43
C LYS A 12 -8.29 -5.26 -8.37
N TYR A 13 -7.15 -4.66 -8.01
CA TYR A 13 -7.06 -3.62 -6.98
C TYR A 13 -7.31 -2.22 -7.52
N PHE A 14 -7.41 -2.04 -8.84
CA PHE A 14 -7.70 -0.75 -9.41
C PHE A 14 -9.19 -0.46 -9.36
N ASN A 15 -9.54 0.72 -8.86
CA ASN A 15 -10.88 1.25 -8.94
C ASN A 15 -10.92 2.44 -9.91
N PRO A 16 -11.88 2.51 -10.85
CA PRO A 16 -12.03 3.66 -11.75
C PRO A 16 -12.24 5.01 -11.03
N ALA A 17 -12.69 4.99 -9.77
CA ALA A 17 -12.81 6.19 -8.95
C ALA A 17 -11.46 6.74 -8.48
N PHE A 18 -10.35 5.99 -8.58
CA PHE A 18 -9.00 6.45 -8.23
C PHE A 18 -8.47 7.42 -9.27
N ASN A 19 -8.97 8.65 -9.21
CA ASN A 19 -8.59 9.76 -10.08
C ASN A 19 -7.52 10.67 -9.45
N SER A 20 -7.03 10.35 -8.26
CA SER A 20 -5.99 11.11 -7.54
C SER A 20 -5.03 10.19 -6.79
N ALA A 21 -3.80 10.65 -6.60
CA ALA A 21 -2.80 9.92 -5.84
C ALA A 21 -1.76 10.83 -5.18
N ILE A 22 -1.22 10.38 -4.04
CA ILE A 22 -0.06 10.99 -3.36
C ILE A 22 1.09 10.00 -3.45
N PHE A 23 2.25 10.47 -3.94
CA PHE A 23 3.47 9.68 -3.99
C PHE A 23 4.52 10.29 -3.08
N ASP A 24 4.94 9.54 -2.06
CA ASP A 24 6.05 9.93 -1.19
C ASP A 24 6.94 8.72 -0.92
N GLY A 25 8.14 8.75 -1.51
CA GLY A 25 9.11 7.67 -1.43
C GLY A 25 8.51 6.32 -1.84
N PRO A 26 8.56 5.30 -0.97
CA PRO A 26 8.07 3.95 -1.27
C PRO A 26 6.54 3.82 -1.23
N VAL A 27 5.83 4.80 -0.64
CA VAL A 27 4.38 4.73 -0.43
C VAL A 27 3.65 5.48 -1.54
N ARG A 28 2.63 4.85 -2.11
CA ARG A 28 1.73 5.43 -3.10
C ARG A 28 0.29 5.31 -2.63
N ILE A 29 -0.35 6.42 -2.32
CA ILE A 29 -1.74 6.46 -1.85
C ILE A 29 -2.63 6.78 -3.05
N TYR A 30 -3.53 5.89 -3.43
CA TYR A 30 -4.54 6.08 -4.47
C TYR A 30 -5.91 6.29 -3.84
N PHE A 31 -6.65 7.29 -4.31
CA PHE A 31 -7.93 7.67 -3.72
C PHE A 31 -8.82 8.36 -4.74
N ALA A 32 -10.13 8.41 -4.44
CA ALA A 32 -11.06 9.27 -5.16
C ALA A 32 -10.95 10.72 -4.66
N GLN A 33 -11.02 11.71 -5.56
CA GLN A 33 -10.81 13.13 -5.24
C GLN A 33 -11.59 13.64 -4.01
N PHE A 34 -12.82 13.17 -3.78
CA PHE A 34 -13.61 13.56 -2.61
C PHE A 34 -13.10 12.99 -1.27
N HIS A 35 -12.14 12.07 -1.29
CA HIS A 35 -11.40 11.55 -0.14
C HIS A 35 -10.03 12.21 0.06
N GLU A 36 -9.73 13.32 -0.63
CA GLU A 36 -8.45 14.03 -0.50
C GLU A 36 -8.10 14.38 0.95
N ALA A 37 -9.06 14.87 1.74
CA ALA A 37 -8.83 15.20 3.15
C ALA A 37 -8.38 13.98 3.98
N LEU A 38 -8.96 12.81 3.71
CA LEU A 38 -8.58 11.55 4.35
C LEU A 38 -7.19 11.09 3.89
N ALA A 39 -6.91 11.16 2.58
CA ALA A 39 -5.61 10.79 2.02
C ALA A 39 -4.47 11.65 2.58
N LEU A 40 -4.69 12.96 2.72
CA LEU A 40 -3.74 13.88 3.35
C LEU A 40 -3.54 13.56 4.84
N LYS A 41 -4.62 13.23 5.56
CA LYS A 41 -4.53 12.79 6.96
C LYS A 41 -3.67 11.53 7.10
N ILE A 42 -3.91 10.52 6.26
CA ILE A 42 -3.10 9.29 6.21
C ILE A 42 -1.63 9.63 5.92
N TYR A 43 -1.37 10.45 4.91
CA TYR A 43 -0.03 10.87 4.53
C TYR A 43 0.72 11.53 5.70
N PHE A 44 0.11 12.52 6.36
CA PHE A 44 0.74 13.19 7.50
C PHE A 44 0.91 12.27 8.71
N LEU A 45 -0.02 11.35 8.96
CA LEU A 45 0.11 10.35 10.02
C LEU A 45 1.31 9.42 9.76
N ILE A 46 1.51 8.97 8.53
CA ILE A 46 2.66 8.16 8.14
C ILE A 46 3.95 8.94 8.39
N GLN A 47 4.03 10.20 7.94
CA GLN A 47 5.24 11.01 8.14
C GLN A 47 5.55 11.26 9.62
N GLN A 48 4.53 11.47 10.45
CA GLN A 48 4.71 11.73 11.87
C GLN A 48 5.11 10.47 12.65
N LYS A 49 4.44 9.33 12.38
CA LYS A 49 4.59 8.11 13.18
C LYS A 49 5.64 7.14 12.63
N LEU A 50 5.91 7.13 11.31
CA LEU A 50 6.71 6.11 10.63
C LEU A 50 7.93 6.69 9.90
N SER A 51 8.48 7.82 10.35
CA SER A 51 9.58 8.50 9.65
C SER A 51 10.84 7.63 9.51
N ALA A 52 11.16 6.83 10.54
CA ALA A 52 12.32 5.94 10.53
C ALA A 52 12.13 4.74 9.60
N GLU A 53 10.93 4.16 9.60
CA GLU A 53 10.52 3.05 8.75
C GLU A 53 10.46 3.48 7.29
N MET A 54 9.94 4.68 7.02
CA MET A 54 9.93 5.30 5.70
C MET A 54 11.34 5.48 5.13
N ALA A 55 12.30 5.91 5.95
CA ALA A 55 13.69 6.04 5.52
C ALA A 55 14.28 4.68 5.10
N LYS A 56 14.04 3.62 5.87
CA LYS A 56 14.49 2.26 5.53
C LYS A 56 13.78 1.71 4.29
N ALA A 57 12.45 1.84 4.23
CA ALA A 57 11.63 1.37 3.13
C ALA A 57 11.97 2.08 1.82
N LYS A 58 12.41 3.35 1.87
CA LYS A 58 12.88 4.09 0.69
C LYS A 58 14.13 3.46 0.07
N GLU A 59 15.09 3.02 0.87
CA GLU A 59 16.28 2.31 0.38
C GLU A 59 15.91 0.95 -0.24
N VAL A 60 15.02 0.21 0.41
CA VAL A 60 14.48 -1.07 -0.11
C VAL A 60 13.76 -0.88 -1.45
N SER A 61 12.87 0.10 -1.51
CA SER A 61 12.11 0.46 -2.72
C SER A 61 13.04 0.86 -3.86
N LYS A 62 14.08 1.65 -3.59
CA LYS A 62 15.06 2.06 -4.60
C LYS A 62 15.85 0.87 -5.15
N ALA A 63 16.24 -0.08 -4.28
CA ALA A 63 16.99 -1.25 -4.68
C ALA A 63 16.14 -2.26 -5.47
N ALA A 64 14.88 -2.45 -5.08
CA ALA A 64 13.99 -3.44 -5.67
C ALA A 64 13.07 -2.92 -6.78
N GLY A 65 12.87 -1.60 -6.86
CA GLY A 65 11.83 -0.99 -7.69
C GLY A 65 10.40 -1.27 -7.23
N ALA A 66 10.24 -1.71 -5.98
CA ALA A 66 8.98 -2.09 -5.37
C ALA A 66 8.35 -0.92 -4.59
N ASN A 67 7.03 -0.94 -4.39
CA ASN A 67 6.27 0.10 -3.71
C ASN A 67 5.24 -0.51 -2.76
N ILE A 68 4.81 0.28 -1.78
CA ILE A 68 3.67 0.00 -0.92
C ILE A 68 2.51 0.86 -1.44
N LEU A 69 1.46 0.22 -1.92
CA LEU A 69 0.31 0.85 -2.53
C LEU A 69 -0.83 0.89 -1.52
N VAL A 70 -1.26 2.07 -1.11
CA VAL A 70 -2.40 2.28 -0.21
C VAL A 70 -3.60 2.68 -1.05
N MET A 71 -4.63 1.85 -1.09
CA MET A 71 -5.83 2.04 -1.90
C MET A 71 -7.00 2.45 -1.00
N VAL A 72 -7.45 3.70 -1.11
CA VAL A 72 -8.58 4.23 -0.33
C VAL A 72 -9.85 4.08 -1.14
N TYR A 73 -10.57 2.98 -0.93
CA TYR A 73 -11.79 2.67 -1.69
C TYR A 73 -12.93 3.58 -1.25
N PRO A 74 -13.71 4.13 -2.20
CA PRO A 74 -14.79 5.06 -1.89
C PRO A 74 -15.99 4.39 -1.21
N THR A 75 -16.18 3.09 -1.44
CA THR A 75 -17.32 2.32 -0.91
C THR A 75 -16.87 0.94 -0.43
N GLU A 76 -17.67 0.34 0.44
CA GLU A 76 -17.48 -1.05 0.85
C GLU A 76 -17.55 -2.03 -0.32
N ASP A 77 -18.52 -1.87 -1.23
CA ASP A 77 -18.64 -2.75 -2.40
C ASP A 77 -17.38 -2.75 -3.27
N SER A 78 -16.80 -1.56 -3.48
CA SER A 78 -15.57 -1.45 -4.28
C SER A 78 -14.36 -2.09 -3.60
N PHE A 79 -14.31 -2.06 -2.27
CA PHE A 79 -13.30 -2.76 -1.49
C PHE A 79 -13.47 -4.29 -1.57
N LEU A 80 -14.70 -4.79 -1.37
CA LEU A 80 -15.01 -6.23 -1.41
C LEU A 80 -14.78 -6.85 -2.81
N LEU A 81 -14.98 -6.09 -3.88
CA LEU A 81 -14.67 -6.55 -5.24
C LEU A 81 -13.17 -6.72 -5.49
N SER A 82 -12.33 -5.99 -4.76
CA SER A 82 -10.87 -6.04 -4.92
C SER A 82 -10.20 -7.07 -4.00
N PHE A 83 -10.82 -7.39 -2.86
CA PHE A 83 -10.30 -8.32 -1.85
C PHE A 83 -11.32 -9.43 -1.56
N GLU A 84 -11.12 -10.61 -2.15
CA GLU A 84 -12.05 -11.74 -2.02
C GLU A 84 -12.17 -12.25 -0.57
N ASP A 85 -11.08 -12.19 0.20
CA ASP A 85 -11.07 -12.61 1.60
C ASP A 85 -11.65 -11.56 2.56
N ALA A 86 -11.81 -10.30 2.11
CA ALA A 86 -12.48 -9.26 2.90
C ALA A 86 -13.95 -9.59 3.17
N ALA A 87 -14.59 -10.42 2.34
CA ALA A 87 -15.95 -10.87 2.59
C ALA A 87 -16.03 -11.88 3.77
N LYS A 88 -14.92 -12.51 4.13
CA LYS A 88 -14.84 -13.51 5.23
C LYS A 88 -14.44 -12.87 6.56
N HIS A 89 -13.78 -11.71 6.52
CA HIS A 89 -13.30 -11.00 7.68
C HIS A 89 -13.90 -9.59 7.70
N ILE A 90 -14.61 -9.22 8.78
CA ILE A 90 -15.12 -7.86 8.98
C ILE A 90 -13.96 -6.94 9.39
N SER A 91 -12.95 -6.84 8.53
CA SER A 91 -11.80 -5.95 8.71
C SER A 91 -11.98 -4.71 7.84
N PRO A 92 -11.74 -3.50 8.37
CA PRO A 92 -11.77 -2.27 7.58
C PRO A 92 -10.53 -2.13 6.66
N LEU A 93 -9.58 -3.05 6.77
CA LEU A 93 -8.28 -3.02 6.10
C LEU A 93 -7.89 -4.43 5.67
N GLU A 94 -7.36 -4.55 4.46
CA GLU A 94 -6.76 -5.78 3.95
C GLU A 94 -5.35 -5.51 3.41
N VAL A 95 -4.45 -6.49 3.57
CA VAL A 95 -3.08 -6.41 3.07
C VAL A 95 -2.80 -7.63 2.20
N GLU A 96 -2.51 -7.40 0.92
CA GLU A 96 -2.13 -8.46 -0.02
C GLU A 96 -0.77 -8.16 -0.63
N LYS A 97 0.06 -9.21 -0.78
CA LYS A 97 1.30 -9.12 -1.56
C LYS A 97 0.96 -9.20 -3.05
N TRP A 98 1.43 -8.24 -3.83
CA TRP A 98 1.21 -8.20 -5.27
C TRP A 98 2.53 -8.07 -6.01
N HIS A 99 3.04 -9.20 -6.53
CA HIS A 99 4.39 -9.30 -7.08
C HIS A 99 5.48 -8.89 -6.06
N ASP A 100 6.25 -7.85 -6.37
CA ASP A 100 7.25 -7.26 -5.47
C ASP A 100 6.65 -6.11 -4.63
N ASP A 101 5.46 -5.62 -4.99
CA ASP A 101 4.73 -4.59 -4.26
C ASP A 101 3.87 -5.21 -3.14
N VAL A 102 3.42 -4.34 -2.24
CA VAL A 102 2.38 -4.67 -1.26
C VAL A 102 1.21 -3.74 -1.47
N VAL A 103 -0.01 -4.28 -1.50
CA VAL A 103 -1.25 -3.52 -1.62
C VAL A 103 -1.96 -3.55 -0.27
N ILE A 104 -2.27 -2.37 0.25
CA ILE A 104 -3.06 -2.17 1.46
C ILE A 104 -4.36 -1.51 1.03
N GLY A 105 -5.46 -2.25 1.14
CA GLY A 105 -6.80 -1.73 0.88
C GLY A 105 -7.41 -1.15 2.14
N LEU A 106 -8.06 0.01 1.99
CA LEU A 106 -8.84 0.66 3.04
C LEU A 106 -10.28 0.80 2.59
N ARG A 107 -11.20 0.30 3.42
CA ARG A 107 -12.63 0.44 3.21
C ARG A 107 -13.08 1.84 3.63
N GLY A 108 -13.43 2.70 2.67
CA GLY A 108 -14.04 4.00 2.97
C GLY A 108 -15.53 3.91 3.30
N PRO A 109 -16.11 4.91 4.02
CA PRO A 109 -15.48 5.90 4.89
C PRO A 109 -14.98 5.26 6.19
N ILE A 110 -13.75 5.63 6.59
CA ILE A 110 -13.04 4.99 7.71
C ILE A 110 -13.11 5.85 8.97
N ALA A 111 -13.42 5.24 10.11
CA ALA A 111 -13.34 5.88 11.42
C ALA A 111 -11.86 6.09 11.82
N ASP A 112 -11.60 7.13 12.62
CA ASP A 112 -10.25 7.46 13.09
C ASP A 112 -9.56 6.30 13.82
N GLU A 113 -10.32 5.47 14.52
CA GLU A 113 -9.83 4.27 15.22
C GLU A 113 -9.14 3.28 14.28
N ASN A 114 -9.58 3.20 13.02
CA ASN A 114 -9.01 2.32 12.02
C ASN A 114 -7.78 2.94 11.33
N LEU A 115 -7.49 4.24 11.53
CA LEU A 115 -6.26 4.87 11.04
C LEU A 115 -5.04 4.40 11.83
N ASP A 116 -5.20 4.14 13.13
CA ASP A 116 -4.11 3.57 13.93
C ASP A 116 -3.80 2.13 13.48
N LEU A 117 -4.83 1.34 13.14
CA LEU A 117 -4.65 0.03 12.52
C LEU A 117 -3.92 0.10 11.17
N LEU A 118 -4.22 1.10 10.35
CA LEU A 118 -3.50 1.35 9.10
C LEU A 118 -2.03 1.66 9.35
N VAL A 119 -1.73 2.57 10.27
CA VAL A 119 -0.35 2.94 10.59
C VAL A 119 0.43 1.73 11.09
N GLU A 120 -0.17 0.92 11.96
CA GLU A 120 0.48 -0.30 12.46
C GLU A 120 0.67 -1.35 11.35
N SER A 121 -0.32 -1.51 10.47
CA SER A 121 -0.22 -2.40 9.31
C SER A 121 0.89 -1.94 8.35
N LEU A 122 1.02 -0.63 8.13
CA LEU A 122 2.10 -0.05 7.34
C LEU A 122 3.47 -0.27 7.99
N ARG A 123 3.58 -0.07 9.31
CA ARG A 123 4.81 -0.33 10.08
C ARG A 123 5.26 -1.78 9.91
N LEU A 124 4.36 -2.73 10.19
CA LEU A 124 4.62 -4.16 10.04
C LEU A 124 4.95 -4.53 8.59
N THR A 125 4.27 -3.92 7.62
CA THR A 125 4.56 -4.11 6.21
C THR A 125 5.98 -3.65 5.89
N MET A 126 6.36 -2.43 6.26
CA MET A 126 7.69 -1.86 6.02
C MET A 126 8.81 -2.65 6.69
N GLU A 127 8.59 -3.14 7.92
CA GLU A 127 9.57 -3.95 8.66
C GLU A 127 9.79 -5.33 8.04
N ASN A 128 8.71 -5.95 7.57
CA ASN A 128 8.76 -7.28 6.96
C ASN A 128 8.96 -7.23 5.44
N TRP A 129 9.11 -6.04 4.86
CA TRP A 129 9.18 -5.88 3.41
C TRP A 129 10.52 -6.41 2.89
N ARG A 130 10.47 -7.57 2.24
CA ARG A 130 11.60 -8.20 1.57
C ARG A 130 11.26 -8.48 0.10
N PRO A 131 11.42 -7.49 -0.80
CA PRO A 131 11.23 -7.71 -2.23
C PRO A 131 12.18 -8.76 -2.78
N ALA A 132 11.78 -9.50 -3.82
CA ALA A 132 12.55 -10.64 -4.32
C ALA A 132 13.94 -10.24 -4.86
N ALA A 133 14.10 -8.99 -5.30
CA ALA A 133 15.38 -8.43 -5.73
C ALA A 133 16.44 -8.44 -4.61
N MET A 134 16.05 -8.27 -3.34
CA MET A 134 16.98 -8.34 -2.20
C MET A 134 17.39 -9.78 -1.85
N LEU A 135 16.53 -10.76 -2.11
CA LEU A 135 16.85 -12.17 -1.92
C LEU A 135 17.86 -12.67 -2.95
N LYS A 136 17.86 -12.14 -4.18
CA LYS A 136 18.87 -12.47 -5.19
C LYS A 136 20.25 -11.86 -4.91
N ALA A 137 20.31 -10.68 -4.26
CA ALA A 137 21.57 -10.04 -3.91
C ALA A 137 22.33 -10.73 -2.75
N SER A 138 21.68 -11.65 -2.05
CA SER A 138 22.25 -12.40 -0.92
C SER A 138 22.57 -13.86 -1.25
N ALA A 139 22.29 -14.32 -2.47
CA ALA A 139 22.78 -15.61 -2.95
C ALA A 139 24.28 -15.48 -3.26
N PRO A 140 25.17 -16.31 -2.67
CA PRO A 140 26.55 -16.37 -3.11
C PRO A 140 26.55 -16.75 -4.59
N ALA A 141 27.37 -16.07 -5.40
CA ALA A 141 27.65 -16.52 -6.74
C ALA A 141 28.25 -17.93 -6.64
N GLU A 142 27.48 -18.95 -6.98
CA GLU A 142 27.99 -20.29 -7.18
C GLU A 142 29.01 -20.23 -8.33
N VAL A 143 30.24 -20.63 -8.00
CA VAL A 143 31.43 -20.63 -8.85
C VAL A 143 31.50 -21.92 -9.66
#